data_AF-A0A9E6WI14-F1
#
_entry.id   AF-A0A9E6WI14-F1
#
_cell.length_a   1.000
_cell.length_b   1.000
_cell.length_c   1.000
_cell.angle_alpha   90.00
_cell.angle_beta   90.00
_cell.angle_gamma   90.00
#
_symmetry.space_group_name_H-M   'P 1'
#
loop_
_entity.id
_entity.type
_entity.pdbx_description
1 polymer ?
#
loop_
_entity_poly.entity_id
_entity_poly.type
_entity_poly.pdbx_seq_one_letter_code
_entity_poly.pdbx_strand_id
1 'polypeptide(L)' 'YEVDIKYRDRLEQAGLCFSGMSPDGRLPEIVEWPDHPWFIGVQFHPELKSKPFAPHPLFRDFVRAARDVSRLV' A
#
# COMPACT_ATOMS: atom_id res chain seq x y z
N TYR A 1 16.58 -3.64 -1.61
CA TYR A 1 16.65 -2.63 -2.68
C TYR A 1 15.64 -1.57 -2.33
N GLU A 2 16.00 -0.30 -2.51
CA GLU A 2 15.15 0.85 -2.15
C GLU A 2 14.64 1.56 -3.40
N VAL A 3 13.53 2.29 -3.26
CA VAL A 3 13.05 3.21 -4.30
C VAL A 3 13.92 4.46 -4.31
N ASP A 4 14.38 4.86 -5.49
CA ASP A 4 15.15 6.09 -5.66
C ASP A 4 14.21 7.31 -5.70
N ILE A 5 14.32 8.19 -4.69
CA ILE A 5 13.50 9.40 -4.53
C ILE A 5 13.55 10.32 -5.75
N LYS A 6 14.59 10.26 -6.59
CA LYS A 6 14.64 11.09 -7.80
C LYS A 6 13.48 10.83 -8.77
N TYR A 7 12.80 9.67 -8.65
CA TYR A 7 11.63 9.35 -9.45
C TYR A 7 10.31 9.71 -8.78
N ARG A 8 10.32 10.19 -7.53
CA ARG A 8 9.12 10.50 -6.76
C ARG A 8 8.16 11.41 -7.54
N ASP A 9 8.62 12.58 -7.94
CA ASP A 9 7.78 13.58 -8.62
C ASP A 9 7.16 13.02 -9.90
N ARG A 10 7.92 12.22 -10.66
CA ARG A 10 7.44 11.58 -11.89
C ARG A 10 6.38 10.53 -11.62
N LEU A 11 6.51 9.79 -10.53
CA LEU A 11 5.56 8.76 -10.12
C LEU A 11 4.29 9.39 -9.53
N GLU A 12 4.43 10.45 -8.73
CA GLU A 12 3.31 11.25 -8.22
C GLU A 12 2.50 11.90 -9.35
N GLN A 13 3.18 12.45 -10.36
CA GLN A 13 2.52 12.98 -11.57
C GLN A 13 1.76 11.91 -12.36
N ALA A 14 2.17 10.63 -12.27
CA ALA A 14 1.46 9.52 -12.89
C ALA A 14 0.25 9.04 -12.06
N GLY A 15 0.06 9.54 -10.84
CA GLY A 15 -1.04 9.19 -9.95
C GLY A 15 -0.67 8.31 -8.75
N LEU A 16 0.61 7.91 -8.61
CA LEU A 16 1.06 7.13 -7.46
C LEU A 16 1.24 8.03 -6.23
N CYS A 17 0.61 7.71 -5.11
CA CYS A 17 0.75 8.44 -3.86
C CYS A 17 1.78 7.75 -2.94
N PHE A 18 2.78 8.48 -2.46
CA PHE A 18 3.68 8.01 -1.41
C PHE A 18 3.08 8.30 -0.03
N SER A 19 2.23 7.40 0.47
CA SER A 19 1.44 7.60 1.70
C SER A 19 2.20 7.28 2.99
N GLY A 20 3.32 6.54 2.90
CA GLY A 20 4.17 6.22 4.05
C GLY A 20 5.63 6.40 3.71
N MET A 21 6.31 7.19 4.54
CA MET A 21 7.75 7.43 4.48
C MET A 21 8.39 6.91 5.77
N SER A 22 9.67 6.55 5.69
CA SER A 22 10.49 6.27 6.86
C SER A 22 10.51 7.47 7.81
N PRO A 23 10.84 7.28 9.11
CA PRO A 23 10.83 8.36 10.10
C PRO A 23 11.73 9.55 9.74
N ASP A 24 12.79 9.31 8.96
CA ASP A 24 13.69 10.35 8.44
C ASP A 24 13.23 10.98 7.11
N GLY A 25 12.11 10.51 6.56
CA GLY A 25 11.48 11.01 5.34
C GLY A 25 12.19 10.63 4.04
N ARG A 26 13.18 9.74 4.09
CA ARG A 26 14.06 9.44 2.93
C ARG A 26 13.69 8.19 2.16
N LEU A 27 12.97 7.26 2.75
CA LEU A 27 12.63 5.99 2.12
C LEU A 27 11.11 5.88 2.06
N PRO A 28 10.52 5.66 0.88
CA PRO A 28 9.11 5.36 0.80
C PRO A 28 8.87 3.92 1.28
N GLU A 29 8.04 3.77 2.30
CA GLU A 29 7.66 2.48 2.87
C GLU A 29 6.29 2.01 2.39
N ILE A 30 5.40 2.95 2.04
CA ILE A 30 4.02 2.69 1.62
C ILE A 30 3.67 3.56 0.42
N VAL A 31 3.05 2.96 -0.59
CA VAL A 31 2.49 3.64 -1.75
C VAL A 31 1.03 3.23 -1.99
N GLU A 32 0.23 4.14 -2.51
CA GLU A 32 -1.19 3.97 -2.78
C GLU A 32 -1.54 4.48 -4.17
N TRP A 33 -2.62 3.97 -4.74
CA TRP A 33 -3.20 4.50 -5.98
C TRP A 33 -4.62 4.98 -5.68
N PRO A 34 -4.84 6.30 -5.49
CA PRO A 34 -6.12 6.83 -5.02
C PRO A 34 -7.32 6.50 -5.91
N ASP A 35 -7.11 6.39 -7.23
CA ASP A 35 -8.17 6.10 -8.20
C ASP A 35 -8.50 4.61 -8.34
N HIS A 36 -7.90 3.74 -7.52
CA HIS A 36 -8.18 2.30 -7.51
C HIS A 36 -8.94 1.93 -6.23
N PRO A 37 -10.01 1.11 -6.30
CA PRO A 37 -10.87 0.82 -5.14
C PRO A 37 -10.12 0.22 -3.94
N TRP A 38 -9.01 -0.47 -4.19
CA TRP A 38 -8.06 -0.89 -3.16
C TRP A 38 -6.68 -1.16 -3.76
N PHE A 39 -5.74 -0.23 -3.59
CA PHE A 39 -4.36 -0.39 -4.03
C PHE A 39 -3.41 0.15 -2.96
N ILE A 40 -2.64 -0.75 -2.35
CA ILE A 40 -1.61 -0.41 -1.37
C ILE A 40 -0.41 -1.32 -1.62
N GLY A 41 0.77 -0.72 -1.82
CA GLY A 41 2.05 -1.39 -1.85
C GLY A 41 2.86 -1.04 -0.61
N VAL A 42 3.48 -2.05 0.02
CA VAL A 42 4.35 -1.86 1.19
C VAL A 42 5.70 -2.52 0.94
N GLN A 43 6.77 -1.91 1.47
CA GLN A 43 8.13 -2.49 1.35
C GLN A 43 8.39 -3.57 2.41
N PHE A 44 7.77 -3.45 3.59
CA PHE A 44 7.91 -4.40 4.68
C PHE A 44 7.02 -5.64 4.49
N HIS A 45 7.19 -6.63 5.37
CA HIS A 45 6.49 -7.92 5.34
C HIS A 45 5.36 -7.98 6.40
N PRO A 46 4.14 -7.45 6.12
CA PRO A 46 3.02 -7.50 7.06
C PRO A 46 2.54 -8.93 7.38
N GLU A 47 2.80 -9.89 6.50
CA GLU A 47 2.44 -11.30 6.64
C GLU A 47 3.06 -11.93 7.88
N LEU A 48 4.30 -11.55 8.20
CA LEU A 48 5.04 -12.08 9.35
C LEU A 48 4.44 -11.62 10.69
N LYS A 49 3.65 -10.54 10.67
CA LYS A 49 2.95 -10.00 11.85
C LYS A 49 1.47 -10.41 11.91
N SER A 50 0.94 -11.04 10.86
CA SER A 50 -0.45 -11.49 10.80
C SER A 50 -0.66 -12.76 11.62
N LYS A 51 -1.77 -12.86 12.36
CA LYS A 51 -2.13 -14.05 13.16
C LYS A 51 -3.56 -14.50 12.86
N PRO A 52 -3.91 -15.79 13.03
CA PRO A 52 -5.25 -16.30 12.72
C PRO A 52 -6.40 -15.53 13.38
N PHE A 53 -6.25 -15.18 14.67
CA PHE A 53 -7.27 -14.43 15.43
C PHE A 53 -7.02 -12.92 15.49
N ALA A 54 -5.96 -12.45 14.86
CA ALA A 54 -5.60 -11.03 14.76
C ALA A 54 -4.94 -10.78 13.39
N PRO A 55 -5.72 -10.86 12.30
CA PRO A 55 -5.18 -10.68 10.96
C PRO A 55 -4.68 -9.25 10.81
N HIS A 56 -3.54 -9.10 10.15
CA HIS A 56 -2.99 -7.77 9.89
C HIS A 56 -3.98 -6.94 9.04
N PRO A 57 -4.19 -5.64 9.34
CA PRO A 57 -5.20 -4.82 8.68
C PRO A 57 -5.14 -4.86 7.15
N LEU A 58 -3.94 -4.78 6.56
CA LEU A 58 -3.76 -4.84 5.11
C LEU A 58 -4.40 -6.09 4.47
N PHE A 59 -4.27 -7.27 5.06
CA PHE A 59 -4.88 -8.49 4.51
C PHE A 59 -6.39 -8.55 4.77
N ARG A 60 -6.81 -8.21 5.99
CA ARG A 60 -8.23 -8.17 6.36
C ARG A 60 -9.01 -7.25 5.42
N ASP A 61 -8.47 -6.06 5.17
CA ASP A 61 -9.13 -5.02 4.40
C ASP A 61 -8.97 -5.25 2.89
N PHE A 62 -7.88 -5.88 2.43
CA PHE A 62 -7.77 -6.39 1.05
C PHE A 62 -8.87 -7.39 0.71
N VAL A 63 -9.10 -8.39 1.58
CA VAL A 63 -10.17 -9.39 1.36
C VAL A 63 -11.55 -8.73 1.40
N ARG A 64 -11.77 -7.78 2.32
CA ARG A 64 -13.01 -6.99 2.36
C ARG A 64 -13.24 -6.25 1.05
N ALA A 65 -12.24 -5.50 0.58
CA ALA A 65 -12.34 -4.73 -0.65
C ALA A 65 -12.59 -5.63 -1.86
N ALA A 66 -11.87 -6.76 -1.97
CA ALA A 66 -12.09 -7.74 -3.04
C ALA A 66 -13.54 -8.28 -3.05
N ARG A 67 -14.09 -8.60 -1.88
CA ARG A 67 -15.49 -9.03 -1.73
C ARG A 67 -16.46 -7.93 -2.15
N ASP A 68 -16.21 -6.69 -1.77
CA ASP A 68 -17.13 -5.58 -2.03
C ASP A 68 -17.09 -5.18 -3.52
N VAL A 69 -15.90 -5.16 -4.14
CA VAL A 69 -15.74 -4.97 -5.60
C VAL A 69 -16.39 -6.10 -6.39
N SER A 70 -16.23 -7.36 -5.98
CA SER A 70 -16.86 -8.50 -6.66
C SER A 70 -18.39 -8.48 -6.64
N ARG A 71 -19.02 -7.72 -5.74
CA ARG A 71 -20.48 -7.58 -5.66
C ARG A 71 -21.02 -6.39 -6.46
N LEU A 72 -20.13 -5.55 -6.97
CA LEU A 72 -20.47 -4.41 -7.83
C LEU A 72 -20.47 -4.79 -9.33
N VAL A 73 -20.20 -6.06 -9.65
CA VAL A 73 -20.22 -6.64 -11.00
C VAL A 73 -21.40 -7.59 -11.14
#